data_AF-A0A8H6JWA1-F1
#
_entry.id   AF-A0A8H6JWA1-F1
#
_cell.length_a   1.000
_cell.length_b   1.000
_cell.length_c   1.000
_cell.angle_alpha   90.00
_cell.angle_beta   90.00
_cell.angle_gamma   90.00
#
_symmetry.space_group_name_H-M   'P 1'
#
loop_
_entity.id
_entity.type
_entity.pdbx_description
1 polymer ?
#
loop_
_entity_poly.entity_id
_entity_poly.type
_entity_poly.pdbx_seq_one_letter_code
_entity_poly.pdbx_strand_id
1 'polypeptide(L)'
;MTNTGSSDPAAEVAASRSDGKKHLLLCGSGSVAVIKISNIIDALSRHKNLSIRVILTAAATEFLQGQAAEQPSLEHIRGMPNVEAVHLDADEWQVPWRRGSSILHIELRRWADVMVVAPLSANTLAKVTSG
;
A
#
# COMPACT_ATOMS: atom_id res chain seq x y z
N MET A 1 9.07 11.05 -28.13
CA MET A 1 9.36 9.67 -27.69
C MET A 1 9.13 9.61 -26.19
N THR A 2 7.92 9.30 -25.77
CA THR A 2 7.55 9.24 -24.34
C THR A 2 8.05 7.91 -23.79
N ASN A 3 9.06 7.98 -22.92
CA ASN A 3 9.59 6.84 -22.20
C ASN A 3 8.50 6.33 -21.23
N THR A 4 7.67 5.39 -21.66
CA THR A 4 6.78 4.62 -20.78
C THR A 4 7.64 3.61 -20.04
N GLY A 5 8.45 4.09 -19.09
CA GLY A 5 9.13 3.20 -18.16
C GLY A 5 8.05 2.49 -17.36
N SER A 6 7.90 1.18 -17.55
CA SER A 6 7.16 0.39 -16.55
C SER A 6 7.94 0.53 -15.25
N SER A 7 7.44 1.36 -14.36
CA SER A 7 7.96 1.51 -13.00
C SER A 7 7.93 0.12 -12.36
N ASP A 8 9.09 -0.42 -12.04
CA ASP A 8 9.22 -1.62 -11.20
C ASP A 8 8.89 -1.20 -9.76
N PRO A 9 7.73 -1.61 -9.19
CA PRO A 9 7.32 -1.16 -7.86
C PRO A 9 8.34 -1.54 -6.78
N ALA A 10 9.01 -2.68 -6.94
CA ALA A 10 10.02 -3.13 -5.99
C ALA A 10 11.28 -2.25 -6.03
N ALA A 11 11.72 -1.82 -7.22
CA ALA A 11 12.85 -0.90 -7.37
C ALA A 11 12.55 0.49 -6.78
N GLU A 12 11.33 1.00 -6.96
CA GLU A 12 10.93 2.29 -6.38
C GLU A 12 10.91 2.28 -4.85
N VAL A 13 10.41 1.19 -4.27
CA VAL A 13 10.45 0.98 -2.81
C VAL A 13 11.90 0.91 -2.31
N ALA A 14 12.77 0.17 -3.01
CA ALA A 14 14.18 0.07 -2.66
C ALA A 14 14.89 1.44 -2.72
N ALA A 15 14.61 2.23 -3.77
CA ALA A 15 15.24 3.54 -3.99
C ALA A 15 14.86 4.58 -2.92
N SER A 16 13.67 4.49 -2.33
CA SER A 16 13.18 5.43 -1.32
C SER A 16 13.54 5.04 0.12
N ARG A 17 14.18 3.89 0.36
CA ARG A 17 14.45 3.38 1.72
C ARG A 17 15.29 4.31 2.61
N SER A 18 16.17 5.13 2.02
CA SER A 18 17.10 5.99 2.76
C SER A 18 16.84 7.48 2.51
N ASP A 19 15.59 7.86 2.23
CA ASP A 19 15.22 9.23 1.89
C ASP A 19 15.12 10.19 3.09
N GLY A 20 15.33 9.69 4.32
CA GLY A 20 15.30 10.47 5.56
C GLY A 20 13.91 10.60 6.20
N LYS A 21 12.87 10.03 5.61
CA LYS A 21 11.52 10.02 6.17
C LYS A 21 11.30 8.87 7.15
N LYS A 22 10.13 8.90 7.81
CA LYS A 22 9.55 7.77 8.52
C LYS A 22 8.62 7.01 7.58
N HIS A 23 8.73 5.70 7.54
CA HIS A 23 8.04 4.86 6.57
C HIS A 23 6.93 4.04 7.23
N LEU A 24 5.69 4.40 6.92
CA LEU A 24 4.50 3.67 7.35
C LEU A 24 3.97 2.80 6.21
N LEU A 25 3.88 1.51 6.47
CA LEU A 25 3.15 0.57 5.62
C LEU A 25 1.73 0.40 6.18
N LEU A 26 0.75 0.99 5.52
CA LEU A 26 -0.65 0.95 5.95
C LEU A 26 -1.41 -0.09 5.12
N CYS A 27 -1.84 -1.18 5.76
CA CYS A 27 -2.48 -2.30 5.10
C CYS A 27 -3.98 -2.35 5.41
N GLY A 28 -4.81 -2.57 4.38
CA GLY A 28 -6.25 -2.77 4.52
C GLY A 28 -6.67 -4.16 4.03
N SER A 29 -7.52 -4.84 4.81
CA SER A 29 -8.09 -6.14 4.42
C SER A 29 -9.61 -6.10 4.28
N GLY A 30 -10.20 -7.18 3.78
CA GLY A 30 -11.63 -7.29 3.43
C GLY A 30 -12.58 -7.14 4.62
N SER A 31 -12.85 -5.90 5.01
CA SER A 31 -13.87 -5.48 5.97
C SER A 31 -14.38 -4.11 5.54
N VAL A 32 -15.68 -3.85 5.73
CA VAL A 32 -16.32 -2.56 5.38
C VAL A 32 -15.59 -1.38 6.02
N ALA A 33 -14.98 -1.56 7.19
CA ALA A 33 -14.22 -0.51 7.88
C ALA A 33 -13.06 0.07 7.05
N VAL A 34 -12.61 -0.61 5.99
CA VAL A 34 -11.54 -0.11 5.10
C VAL A 34 -11.91 1.22 4.41
N ILE A 35 -13.21 1.54 4.29
CA ILE A 35 -13.62 2.87 3.79
C ILE A 35 -13.08 4.02 4.64
N LYS A 36 -12.70 3.77 5.90
CA LYS A 36 -12.14 4.77 6.81
C LYS A 36 -10.60 4.87 6.73
N ILE A 37 -9.97 4.19 5.78
CA ILE A 37 -8.51 4.30 5.56
C ILE A 37 -8.08 5.73 5.20
N SER A 38 -8.94 6.47 4.49
CA SER A 38 -8.73 7.89 4.20
C SER A 38 -8.64 8.72 5.50
N ASN A 39 -9.52 8.46 6.47
CA ASN A 39 -9.48 9.17 7.76
C ASN A 39 -8.15 8.94 8.50
N ILE A 40 -7.55 7.75 8.39
CA ILE A 40 -6.24 7.45 8.98
C ILE A 40 -5.15 8.28 8.29
N ILE A 41 -5.16 8.30 6.95
CA ILE A 41 -4.20 9.06 6.16
C ILE A 41 -4.32 10.57 6.45
N ASP A 42 -5.54 11.11 6.48
CA ASP A 42 -5.82 12.51 6.78
C ASP A 42 -5.35 12.91 8.18
N ALA A 43 -5.59 12.07 9.19
CA ALA A 43 -5.13 12.33 10.56
C ALA A 43 -3.59 12.37 10.66
N LEU A 44 -2.90 11.63 9.78
CA LEU A 44 -1.44 11.56 9.72
C LEU A 44 -0.82 12.62 8.78
N SER A 45 -1.62 13.28 7.94
CA SER A 45 -1.16 14.25 6.93
C SER A 45 -0.29 15.38 7.50
N ARG A 46 -0.53 15.79 8.74
CA ARG A 46 0.25 16.82 9.45
C ARG A 46 1.73 16.48 9.64
N HIS A 47 2.11 15.21 9.55
CA HIS A 47 3.50 14.76 9.71
C HIS A 47 4.27 14.87 8.40
N LYS A 48 4.91 16.01 8.15
CA LYS A 48 5.64 16.30 6.90
C LYS A 48 6.79 15.33 6.58
N ASN A 49 7.34 14.64 7.57
CA ASN A 49 8.42 13.66 7.40
C ASN A 49 7.92 12.21 7.44
N LEU A 50 6.64 11.98 7.13
CA LEU A 50 6.02 10.67 7.03
C LEU A 50 5.80 10.34 5.55
N SER A 51 6.17 9.13 5.15
CA SER A 51 5.81 8.53 3.88
C SER A 51 4.93 7.31 4.14
N ILE A 52 3.84 7.21 3.41
CA ILE A 52 2.83 6.16 3.53
C ILE A 52 2.80 5.37 2.24
N ARG A 53 2.98 4.06 2.33
CA ARG A 53 2.63 3.12 1.26
C ARG A 53 1.45 2.28 1.72
N VAL A 54 0.44 2.17 0.88
CA VAL A 54 -0.78 1.43 1.19
C VAL A 54 -0.73 0.06 0.52
N ILE A 55 -1.11 -1.00 1.24
CA ILE A 55 -1.34 -2.34 0.64
C ILE A 55 -2.80 -2.73 0.86
N LEU A 56 -3.46 -3.22 -0.19
CA LEU A 56 -4.85 -3.66 -0.09
C LEU A 56 -5.01 -5.09 -0.61
N THR A 57 -5.72 -5.92 0.16
CA THR A 57 -6.18 -7.22 -0.35
C THR A 57 -7.26 -7.02 -1.43
N ALA A 58 -7.42 -7.95 -2.36
CA ALA A 58 -8.51 -7.91 -3.35
C ALA A 58 -9.91 -7.74 -2.71
N ALA A 59 -10.19 -8.41 -1.59
CA ALA A 59 -11.47 -8.25 -0.89
C ALA A 59 -11.66 -6.84 -0.28
N ALA A 60 -10.58 -6.12 0.01
CA ALA A 60 -10.66 -4.74 0.51
C ALA A 60 -11.02 -3.77 -0.62
N THR A 61 -10.52 -4.02 -1.84
CA THR A 61 -10.76 -3.12 -2.98
C THR A 61 -12.23 -3.09 -3.40
N GLU A 62 -13.00 -4.15 -3.15
CA GLU A 62 -14.46 -4.17 -3.36
C GLU A 62 -15.19 -3.07 -2.57
N PHE A 63 -14.64 -2.66 -1.43
CA PHE A 63 -15.18 -1.57 -0.62
C PHE A 63 -14.61 -0.20 -0.98
N LEU A 64 -13.76 -0.06 -2.00
CA LEU A 64 -13.06 1.18 -2.35
C LEU A 64 -13.35 1.60 -3.80
N GLN A 65 -14.62 1.53 -4.17
CA GLN A 65 -15.12 1.70 -5.55
C GLN A 65 -15.68 3.10 -5.85
N GLY A 66 -15.64 4.05 -4.90
CA GLY A 66 -16.12 5.42 -5.17
C GLY A 66 -17.64 5.56 -5.31
N GLN A 67 -18.44 4.59 -4.86
CA GLN A 67 -19.89 4.54 -5.11
C GLN A 67 -20.71 5.45 -4.18
N ALA A 68 -20.09 5.96 -3.10
CA ALA A 68 -20.72 6.88 -2.15
C ALA A 68 -19.67 7.86 -1.61
N ALA A 69 -20.13 9.00 -1.05
CA ALA A 69 -19.23 10.02 -0.49
C ALA A 69 -18.29 9.49 0.60
N GLU A 70 -18.72 8.50 1.37
CA GLU A 70 -17.91 7.85 2.41
C GLU A 70 -16.99 6.75 1.88
N GLN A 71 -17.11 6.37 0.61
CA GLN A 71 -16.37 5.29 -0.01
C GLN A 71 -15.29 5.86 -0.95
N PRO A 72 -14.04 6.03 -0.50
CA PRO A 72 -13.00 6.56 -1.37
C PRO A 72 -12.66 5.58 -2.49
N SER A 73 -12.27 6.10 -3.67
CA SER A 73 -11.70 5.29 -4.74
C SER A 73 -10.19 5.06 -4.51
N LEU A 74 -9.61 4.07 -5.19
CA LEU A 74 -8.16 3.87 -5.15
C LEU A 74 -7.38 5.07 -5.68
N GLU A 75 -7.91 5.75 -6.70
CA GLU A 75 -7.31 6.99 -7.23
C GLU A 75 -7.33 8.11 -6.20
N HIS A 76 -8.44 8.26 -5.46
CA HIS A 76 -8.51 9.22 -4.36
C HIS A 76 -7.43 8.94 -3.32
N ILE A 77 -7.28 7.68 -2.88
CA ILE A 77 -6.25 7.27 -1.91
C ILE A 77 -4.84 7.59 -2.41
N ARG A 78 -4.55 7.32 -3.69
CA ARG A 78 -3.24 7.65 -4.31
C ARG A 78 -2.93 9.15 -4.28
N GLY A 79 -3.96 10.00 -4.37
CA GLY A 79 -3.82 11.45 -4.34
C GLY A 79 -3.75 12.06 -2.94
N MET A 80 -3.87 11.26 -1.88
CA MET A 80 -3.90 11.78 -0.51
C MET A 80 -2.49 12.22 -0.03
N PRO A 81 -2.41 13.18 0.91
CA PRO A 81 -1.14 13.63 1.46
C PRO A 81 -0.30 12.47 2.00
N ASN A 82 1.02 12.54 1.76
CA ASN A 82 2.02 11.57 2.20
C ASN A 82 1.89 10.15 1.61
N VAL A 83 0.89 9.87 0.77
CA VAL A 83 0.77 8.57 0.09
C VAL A 83 1.70 8.54 -1.12
N GLU A 84 2.69 7.65 -1.09
CA GLU A 84 3.62 7.45 -2.22
C GLU A 84 3.13 6.41 -3.21
N ALA A 85 2.43 5.37 -2.74
CA ALA A 85 1.91 4.31 -3.60
C ALA A 85 0.78 3.54 -2.91
N VAL A 86 -0.09 2.95 -3.75
CA VAL A 86 -1.08 1.94 -3.35
C VAL A 86 -0.76 0.66 -4.12
N HIS A 87 -0.39 -0.39 -3.40
CA HIS A 87 0.01 -1.69 -3.94
C HIS A 87 -1.10 -2.74 -3.80
N LEU A 88 -1.24 -3.56 -4.83
CA LEU A 88 -2.13 -4.71 -4.92
C LEU A 88 -1.31 -5.97 -5.21
N ASP A 89 -1.93 -7.15 -5.06
CA ASP A 89 -1.26 -8.44 -5.32
C ASP A 89 -0.69 -8.56 -6.75
N ALA A 90 -1.28 -7.84 -7.72
CA ALA A 90 -0.82 -7.81 -9.11
C ALA A 90 0.53 -7.09 -9.28
N ASP A 91 0.86 -6.14 -8.41
CA ASP A 91 2.10 -5.34 -8.48
C ASP A 91 3.34 -6.15 -8.06
N GLU A 92 3.14 -7.29 -7.40
CA GLU A 92 4.21 -8.19 -6.96
C GLU A 92 4.94 -8.85 -8.14
N TRP A 93 4.23 -9.05 -9.26
CA TRP A 93 4.69 -9.93 -10.33
C TRP A 93 5.29 -9.16 -11.50
N GLN A 94 6.62 -9.20 -11.61
CA GLN A 94 7.28 -8.94 -12.90
C GLN A 94 7.08 -10.14 -13.82
N VAL A 95 6.64 -9.91 -15.06
CA VAL A 95 6.39 -10.97 -16.04
C VAL A 95 7.34 -10.83 -17.25
N PRO A 96 8.23 -11.82 -17.52
CA PRO A 96 8.47 -13.03 -16.73
C PRO A 96 9.31 -12.74 -15.48
N TRP A 97 9.06 -13.49 -14.40
CA TRP A 97 9.91 -13.44 -13.21
C TRP A 97 11.32 -13.92 -13.57
N ARG A 98 12.33 -13.19 -13.10
CA ARG A 98 13.74 -13.56 -13.27
C ARG A 98 14.40 -13.69 -11.91
N ARG A 99 15.25 -14.71 -11.77
CA ARG A 99 16.09 -14.84 -10.58
C ARG A 99 16.97 -13.59 -10.44
N GLY A 100 16.96 -12.99 -9.25
CA GLY A 100 17.70 -11.75 -8.97
C GLY A 100 16.88 -10.48 -9.17
N SER A 101 15.66 -10.55 -9.73
CA SER A 101 14.72 -9.43 -9.68
C SER A 101 14.37 -9.11 -8.22
N SER A 102 14.20 -7.82 -7.94
CA SER A 102 13.64 -7.36 -6.67
C SER A 102 12.23 -7.95 -6.48
N ILE A 103 11.91 -8.29 -5.24
CA ILE A 103 10.63 -8.89 -4.87
C ILE A 103 9.90 -7.86 -4.01
N LEU A 104 8.72 -7.43 -4.43
CA LEU A 104 8.05 -6.27 -3.86
C LEU A 104 7.78 -6.42 -2.36
N HIS A 105 7.20 -7.54 -1.91
CA HIS A 105 6.96 -7.75 -0.48
C HIS A 105 8.26 -7.78 0.37
N ILE A 106 9.39 -8.19 -0.21
CA ILE A 106 10.70 -8.16 0.47
C ILE A 106 11.18 -6.72 0.61
N GLU A 107 11.06 -5.91 -0.43
CA GLU A 107 11.46 -4.51 -0.39
C GLU A 107 10.54 -3.68 0.52
N LEU A 108 9.23 -3.92 0.51
CA LEU A 108 8.28 -3.28 1.43
C LEU A 108 8.60 -3.58 2.89
N ARG A 109 8.94 -4.85 3.21
CA ARG A 109 9.41 -5.24 4.55
C ARG A 109 10.69 -4.49 4.96
N ARG A 110 11.63 -4.30 4.03
CA ARG A 110 12.90 -3.59 4.30
C ARG A 110 12.70 -2.08 4.40
N TRP A 111 11.70 -1.55 3.71
CA TRP A 111 11.39 -0.12 3.64
C TRP A 111 10.64 0.37 4.87
N ALA A 112 9.67 -0.40 5.38
CA ALA A 112 8.78 0.02 6.46
C ALA A 112 9.50 0.11 7.82
N ASP A 113 9.39 1.26 8.49
CA ASP A 113 9.74 1.38 9.92
C ASP A 113 8.63 0.78 10.79
N VAL A 114 7.38 0.95 10.37
CA VAL A 114 6.18 0.44 11.06
C VAL A 114 5.18 -0.07 10.03
N MET A 115 4.54 -1.19 10.33
CA MET A 115 3.41 -1.73 9.58
C MET A 115 2.14 -1.69 10.45
N VAL A 116 1.04 -1.21 9.89
CA VAL A 116 -0.29 -1.19 10.53
C VAL A 116 -1.27 -1.91 9.63
N VAL A 117 -2.03 -2.87 10.17
CA VAL A 117 -3.14 -3.50 9.45
C VAL A 117 -4.47 -2.98 10.00
N ALA A 118 -5.13 -2.10 9.26
CA ALA A 118 -6.36 -1.44 9.65
C ALA A 118 -7.29 -1.24 8.44
N PRO A 119 -8.39 -2.01 8.34
CA PRO A 119 -8.82 -3.08 9.24
C PRO A 119 -8.06 -4.40 9.02
N LEU A 120 -7.98 -5.20 10.09
CA LEU A 120 -7.62 -6.62 10.05
C LEU A 120 -8.89 -7.48 10.10
N SER A 121 -9.28 -8.04 8.96
CA SER A 121 -10.42 -8.96 8.84
C SER A 121 -10.12 -10.28 9.56
N ALA A 122 -11.16 -10.99 10.00
CA ALA A 122 -11.00 -12.30 10.62
C ALA A 122 -10.27 -13.31 9.70
N ASN A 123 -10.53 -13.23 8.39
CA ASN A 123 -9.84 -14.07 7.39
C ASN A 123 -8.34 -13.76 7.31
N THR A 124 -7.96 -12.48 7.24
CA THR A 124 -6.54 -12.10 7.24
C THR A 124 -5.88 -12.43 8.58
N LEU A 125 -6.56 -12.23 9.71
CA LEU A 125 -6.04 -12.63 11.02
C LEU A 125 -5.77 -14.14 11.08
N ALA A 126 -6.72 -14.98 10.63
CA ALA A 126 -6.55 -16.43 10.61
C ALA A 126 -5.37 -16.88 9.74
N LYS A 127 -5.13 -16.21 8.60
CA LYS A 127 -3.94 -16.44 7.76
C LYS A 127 -2.66 -16.07 8.53
N VAL A 128 -2.61 -14.88 9.13
CA VAL A 128 -1.44 -14.43 9.91
C VAL A 128 -1.11 -15.38 11.06
N THR A 129 -2.12 -15.91 11.77
CA THR A 129 -1.89 -16.85 12.87
C THR A 129 -1.45 -18.24 12.41
N SER A 130 -1.67 -18.59 11.13
CA SER A 130 -1.36 -19.91 10.58
C SER A 130 -0.07 -19.96 9.77
N GLY A 131 0.54 -18.80 9.48
CA GLY A 131 1.68 -18.69 8.55
C GLY A 131 1.28 -18.84 7.09
#